data_AF-A0A1H5SB01-F1
#
_entry.id   AF-A0A1H5SB01-F1
#
_cell.length_a   1.000
_cell.length_b   1.000
_cell.length_c   1.000
_cell.angle_alpha   90.00
_cell.angle_beta   90.00
_cell.angle_gamma   90.00
#
_symmetry.space_group_name_H-M   'P 1'
#
loop_
_entity.id
_entity.type
_entity.pdbx_description
1 polymer ?
#
loop_
_entity_poly.entity_id
_entity_poly.type
_entity_poly.pdbx_seq_one_letter_code
_entity_poly.pdbx_strand_id
1 'polypeptide(L)'
;MNSEVKILASYDVLDVEEVITDIEKSFNINFEENELGHIKTFGEFQDYVIQKMEGDENFDCTSQQIFYKLRKIISENFNFKSENINPKTSLNEIFPLNNRRQNVSKMQKLLNFSGNILILDNISQIVLISVFTISIVVFFFNFFNGAIIFVIGLLLSEFLKANTFKVKNIKELSYLILKENYANSRSVAKTFNPNEIRNAIQDIFSDKLQIEKSKLIYNAQL
;
A
#
# COMPACT_ATOMS: atom_id res chain seq x y z
N MET A 1 14.57 15.43 30.33
CA MET A 1 15.77 15.03 29.58
C MET A 1 15.25 14.36 28.32
N ASN A 2 15.17 15.13 27.22
CA ASN A 2 14.49 14.71 25.99
C ASN A 2 15.35 13.65 25.29
N SER A 3 14.87 12.41 25.25
CA SER A 3 15.34 11.43 24.28
C SER A 3 14.78 11.85 22.92
N GLU A 4 15.55 12.64 22.18
CA GLU A 4 15.32 12.88 20.76
C GLU A 4 15.53 11.54 20.03
N VAL A 5 14.44 10.82 19.82
CA VAL A 5 14.43 9.59 19.02
C VAL A 5 14.43 10.05 17.56
N LYS A 6 15.58 9.93 16.88
CA LYS A 6 15.62 9.93 15.43
C LYS A 6 14.82 8.73 14.93
N ILE A 7 13.69 9.00 14.29
CA ILE A 7 12.74 8.00 13.84
C ILE A 7 13.39 7.09 12.81
N LEU A 8 14.16 7.59 11.85
CA LEU A 8 14.77 6.75 10.80
C LEU A 8 16.12 6.15 11.21
N ALA A 9 16.85 6.76 12.15
CA ALA A 9 18.11 6.17 12.62
C ALA A 9 17.92 4.82 13.32
N SER A 10 16.70 4.48 13.72
CA SER A 10 16.36 3.16 14.27
C SER A 10 15.93 2.11 13.24
N TYR A 11 15.86 2.46 11.94
CA TYR A 11 15.44 1.54 10.88
C TYR A 11 16.59 1.21 9.92
N ASP A 12 16.46 0.06 9.25
CA ASP A 12 17.38 -0.34 8.21
C ASP A 12 17.32 0.64 7.04
N VAL A 13 18.47 0.91 6.41
CA VAL A 13 18.57 1.78 5.24
C VAL A 13 17.66 1.27 4.11
N LEU A 14 17.56 -0.05 3.92
CA LEU A 14 16.70 -0.65 2.91
C LEU A 14 15.21 -0.39 3.16
N ASP A 15 14.77 -0.41 4.42
CA ASP A 15 13.38 -0.13 4.78
C ASP A 15 13.04 1.34 4.49
N VAL A 16 13.98 2.25 4.76
CA VAL A 16 13.84 3.68 4.47
C VAL A 16 13.84 3.92 2.95
N GLU A 17 14.74 3.28 2.20
CA GLU A 17 14.78 3.36 0.73
C GLU A 17 13.47 2.87 0.10
N GLU A 18 12.83 1.84 0.65
CA GLU A 18 11.52 1.37 0.18
C GLU A 18 10.42 2.41 0.40
N VAL A 19 10.42 3.09 1.55
CA VAL A 19 9.49 4.20 1.83
C VAL A 19 9.66 5.33 0.81
N ILE A 20 10.90 5.74 0.54
CA ILE A 20 11.19 6.79 -0.44
C ILE A 20 10.72 6.37 -1.84
N THR A 21 11.02 5.14 -2.24
CA THR A 21 10.59 4.57 -3.53
C THR A 21 9.07 4.57 -3.68
N ASP A 22 8.32 4.25 -2.63
CA ASP A 22 6.85 4.23 -2.68
C ASP A 22 6.26 5.64 -2.76
N ILE A 23 6.91 6.63 -2.15
CA ILE A 23 6.54 8.05 -2.24
C ILE A 23 6.78 8.58 -3.66
N GLU A 24 7.96 8.33 -4.23
CA GLU A 24 8.29 8.69 -5.61
C GLU A 24 7.25 8.15 -6.59
N LYS A 25 6.92 6.86 -6.48
CA LYS A 25 5.92 6.20 -7.33
C LYS A 25 4.52 6.78 -7.14
N SER A 26 4.09 7.02 -5.90
CA SER A 26 2.73 7.50 -5.64
C SER A 26 2.51 8.92 -6.13
N PHE A 27 3.46 9.81 -5.85
CA PHE A 27 3.36 11.23 -6.17
C PHE A 27 3.96 11.58 -7.54
N ASN A 28 4.56 10.61 -8.24
CA ASN A 28 5.23 10.77 -9.53
C ASN A 28 6.30 11.87 -9.48
N ILE A 29 7.13 11.82 -8.44
CA ILE A 29 8.32 12.67 -8.22
C ILE A 29 9.55 11.76 -8.17
N ASN A 30 10.75 12.33 -8.30
CA ASN A 30 12.00 11.60 -8.12
C ASN A 30 12.93 12.41 -7.22
N PHE A 31 13.60 11.77 -6.28
CA PHE A 31 14.64 12.38 -5.46
C PHE A 31 16.02 12.18 -6.09
N GLU A 32 16.84 13.22 -6.06
CA GLU A 32 18.23 13.13 -6.49
C GLU A 32 19.12 12.56 -5.37
N GLU A 33 20.32 12.11 -5.74
CA GLU A 33 21.28 11.56 -4.78
C GLU A 33 21.62 12.60 -3.70
N ASN A 34 21.52 12.20 -2.42
CA ASN A 34 21.74 13.07 -1.25
C ASN A 34 20.79 14.28 -1.12
N GLU A 35 19.74 14.39 -1.94
CA GLU A 35 18.81 15.52 -1.91
C GLU A 35 18.13 15.66 -0.54
N LEU A 36 17.83 14.53 0.12
CA LEU A 36 17.19 14.50 1.44
C LEU A 36 18.17 14.69 2.60
N GLY A 37 19.48 14.81 2.36
CA GLY A 37 20.51 14.81 3.41
C GLY A 37 20.45 15.99 4.39
N HIS A 38 19.71 17.05 4.03
CA HIS A 38 19.50 18.24 4.86
C HIS A 38 18.20 18.18 5.69
N ILE A 39 17.31 17.24 5.39
CA ILE A 39 16.01 17.09 6.05
C ILE A 39 16.20 16.40 7.39
N LYS A 40 15.70 17.02 8.46
CA LYS A 40 15.90 16.57 9.84
C LYS A 40 14.63 16.13 10.51
N THR A 41 13.48 16.59 10.03
CA THR A 41 12.18 16.28 10.64
C THR A 41 11.19 15.72 9.64
N PHE A 42 10.22 14.97 10.16
CA PHE A 42 9.14 14.41 9.36
C PHE A 42 8.28 15.49 8.69
N GLY A 43 8.06 16.62 9.37
CA GLY A 43 7.38 17.78 8.81
C GLY A 43 8.15 18.43 7.67
N GLU A 44 9.46 18.63 7.83
CA GLU A 44 10.33 19.12 6.75
C GLU A 44 10.28 18.18 5.54
N PHE A 45 10.28 16.87 5.75
CA PHE A 45 10.14 15.89 4.68
C PHE A 45 8.79 16.03 3.95
N GLN A 46 7.69 16.15 4.69
CA GLN A 46 6.36 16.35 4.10
C GLN A 46 6.29 17.64 3.27
N ASP A 47 6.82 18.74 3.81
CA ASP A 47 6.82 20.03 3.12
C ASP A 47 7.73 19.98 1.88
N TYR A 48 8.84 19.25 1.95
CA TYR A 48 9.73 19.04 0.81
C TYR A 48 9.05 18.29 -0.33
N VAL A 49 8.35 17.19 -0.03
CA VAL A 49 7.55 16.46 -1.01
C VAL A 49 6.51 17.38 -1.66
N ILE A 50 5.81 18.19 -0.87
CA ILE A 50 4.80 19.13 -1.37
C ILE A 50 5.41 20.19 -2.29
N GLN A 51 6.57 20.75 -1.92
CA GLN A 51 7.28 21.73 -2.75
C GLN A 51 7.72 21.15 -4.10
N LYS A 52 7.96 19.84 -4.17
CA LYS A 52 8.34 19.13 -5.39
C LYS A 52 7.15 18.81 -6.30
N MET A 53 5.91 18.96 -5.81
CA MET A 53 4.72 18.73 -6.62
C MET A 53 4.58 19.79 -7.72
N GLU A 54 4.32 19.34 -8.94
CA GLU A 54 3.99 20.24 -10.04
C GLU A 54 2.48 20.54 -10.09
N GLY A 55 2.14 21.81 -10.22
CA GLY A 55 0.77 22.25 -10.48
C GLY A 55 0.16 23.14 -9.39
N ASP A 56 -1.15 23.34 -9.45
CA ASP A 56 -1.87 24.23 -8.54
C ASP A 56 -2.47 23.49 -7.34
N GLU A 57 -2.50 24.15 -6.19
CA GLU A 57 -3.21 23.64 -5.02
C GLU A 57 -4.72 23.58 -5.28
N ASN A 58 -5.31 22.41 -5.02
CA ASN A 58 -6.75 22.19 -5.10
C ASN A 58 -7.16 21.27 -3.94
N PHE A 59 -8.14 21.73 -3.16
CA PHE A 59 -8.58 21.08 -1.93
C PHE A 59 -9.73 20.07 -2.12
N ASP A 60 -10.10 19.76 -3.36
CA ASP A 60 -11.07 18.71 -3.67
C ASP A 60 -10.57 17.36 -3.15
N CYS A 61 -11.50 16.57 -2.61
CA CYS A 61 -11.16 15.27 -2.03
C CYS A 61 -10.95 14.21 -3.11
N THR A 62 -9.70 13.80 -3.31
CA THR A 62 -9.33 12.77 -4.31
C THR A 62 -9.91 11.41 -3.95
N SER A 63 -10.05 11.07 -2.66
CA SER A 63 -10.67 9.80 -2.28
C SER A 63 -12.13 9.70 -2.73
N GLN A 64 -12.85 10.84 -2.75
CA GLN A 64 -14.22 10.91 -3.27
C GLN A 64 -14.24 10.79 -4.80
N GLN A 65 -13.28 11.40 -5.50
CA GLN A 65 -13.14 11.24 -6.96
C GLN A 65 -12.89 9.77 -7.33
N ILE A 66 -12.00 9.08 -6.61
CA ILE A 66 -11.75 7.65 -6.80
C ILE A 66 -12.99 6.82 -6.47
N PHE A 67 -13.72 7.15 -5.41
CA PHE A 67 -14.99 6.49 -5.07
C PHE A 67 -15.96 6.51 -6.24
N TYR A 68 -16.20 7.66 -6.86
CA TYR A 68 -17.11 7.75 -8.00
C TYR A 68 -16.58 7.02 -9.24
N LYS A 69 -15.26 7.05 -9.48
CA LYS A 69 -14.62 6.30 -10.57
C LYS A 69 -14.79 4.79 -10.38
N LEU A 70 -14.55 4.28 -9.16
CA LEU A 70 -14.80 2.89 -8.78
C LEU A 70 -16.27 2.51 -8.96
N ARG A 71 -17.18 3.32 -8.42
CA ARG A 71 -18.63 3.10 -8.51
C ARG A 71 -19.08 2.95 -9.96
N LYS A 72 -18.60 3.83 -10.85
CA LYS A 72 -18.86 3.77 -12.29
C LYS A 72 -18.35 2.48 -12.90
N ILE A 73 -17.05 2.18 -12.74
CA ILE A 73 -16.41 0.98 -13.29
C ILE A 73 -17.13 -0.30 -12.81
N ILE A 74 -17.43 -0.38 -11.52
CA ILE A 74 -18.13 -1.52 -10.91
C ILE A 74 -19.49 -1.71 -11.57
N SER A 75 -20.26 -0.63 -11.69
CA SER A 75 -21.61 -0.68 -12.27
C SER A 75 -21.66 -1.03 -13.74
N GLU A 76 -20.66 -0.62 -14.51
CA GLU A 76 -20.59 -0.85 -15.96
C GLU A 76 -20.02 -2.23 -16.32
N ASN A 77 -19.23 -2.85 -15.44
CA ASN A 77 -18.42 -4.03 -15.80
C ASN A 77 -18.65 -5.28 -14.96
N PHE A 78 -19.32 -5.20 -13.81
CA PHE A 78 -19.40 -6.29 -12.83
C PHE A 78 -20.82 -6.62 -12.36
N ASN A 79 -21.85 -6.24 -13.14
CA ASN A 79 -23.27 -6.53 -12.87
C ASN A 79 -23.73 -6.14 -11.46
N PHE A 80 -23.20 -5.04 -10.91
CA PHE A 80 -23.54 -4.55 -9.58
C PHE A 80 -24.14 -3.15 -9.70
N LYS A 81 -25.42 -2.99 -9.33
CA LYS A 81 -26.13 -1.71 -9.55
C LYS A 81 -25.47 -0.56 -8.79
N SER A 82 -25.29 0.57 -9.47
CA SER A 82 -24.65 1.77 -8.90
C SER A 82 -25.35 2.25 -7.62
N GLU A 83 -26.67 2.14 -7.53
CA GLU A 83 -27.49 2.49 -6.35
C GLU A 83 -27.08 1.73 -5.08
N ASN A 84 -26.57 0.51 -5.23
CA ASN A 84 -26.18 -0.35 -4.12
C ASN A 84 -24.73 -0.10 -3.65
N ILE A 85 -23.99 0.77 -4.36
CA ILE A 85 -22.60 1.10 -4.06
C ILE A 85 -22.56 2.36 -3.21
N ASN A 86 -22.22 2.18 -1.94
CA ASN A 86 -21.95 3.23 -0.98
C ASN A 86 -20.55 3.02 -0.37
N PRO A 87 -20.01 4.00 0.36
CA PRO A 87 -18.66 3.90 0.93
C PRO A 87 -18.44 2.67 1.83
N LYS A 88 -19.50 2.15 2.47
CA LYS A 88 -19.44 0.98 3.37
C LYS A 88 -19.72 -0.34 2.66
N THR A 89 -20.07 -0.34 1.36
CA THR A 89 -20.31 -1.57 0.61
C THR A 89 -19.07 -2.47 0.65
N SER A 90 -19.28 -3.72 1.01
CA SER A 90 -18.22 -4.71 1.19
C SER A 90 -17.61 -5.12 -0.14
N LEU A 91 -16.28 -5.21 -0.21
CA LEU A 91 -15.62 -5.75 -1.40
C LEU A 91 -15.96 -7.22 -1.64
N ASN A 92 -16.29 -7.97 -0.58
CA ASN A 92 -16.72 -9.36 -0.72
C ASN A 92 -18.08 -9.51 -1.41
N GLU A 93 -18.95 -8.49 -1.30
CA GLU A 93 -20.26 -8.47 -1.98
C GLU A 93 -20.11 -8.16 -3.47
N ILE A 94 -19.23 -7.21 -3.80
CA ILE A 94 -18.98 -6.77 -5.18
C ILE A 94 -18.16 -7.83 -5.94
N PHE A 95 -17.18 -8.40 -5.26
CA PHE A 95 -16.24 -9.37 -5.82
C PHE A 95 -16.29 -10.67 -4.97
N PRO A 96 -17.30 -11.53 -5.20
CA PRO A 96 -17.41 -12.80 -4.50
C PRO A 96 -16.17 -13.69 -4.77
N LEU A 97 -15.94 -14.69 -3.91
CA LEU A 97 -14.76 -15.58 -4.00
C LEU A 97 -14.59 -16.21 -5.39
N ASN A 98 -15.72 -16.55 -6.03
CA ASN A 98 -15.74 -17.07 -7.39
C ASN A 98 -15.30 -15.98 -8.37
N ASN A 99 -14.24 -16.25 -9.14
CA ASN A 99 -13.65 -15.32 -10.12
C ASN A 99 -13.10 -14.01 -9.52
N ARG A 100 -12.95 -13.89 -8.19
CA ARG A 100 -12.46 -12.68 -7.51
C ARG A 100 -11.18 -12.13 -8.12
N ARG A 101 -10.15 -12.97 -8.25
CA ARG A 101 -8.83 -12.56 -8.77
C ARG A 101 -8.92 -11.98 -10.17
N GLN A 102 -9.71 -12.62 -11.04
CA GLN A 102 -9.93 -12.15 -12.41
C GLN A 102 -10.67 -10.81 -12.42
N ASN A 103 -11.71 -10.68 -11.61
CA ASN A 103 -12.51 -9.46 -11.55
C ASN A 103 -11.73 -8.27 -10.97
N VAL A 104 -10.98 -8.51 -9.88
CA VAL A 104 -10.10 -7.49 -9.28
C VAL A 104 -9.00 -7.09 -10.26
N SER A 105 -8.36 -8.05 -10.94
CA SER A 105 -7.36 -7.76 -11.98
C SER A 105 -7.94 -6.95 -13.14
N LYS A 106 -9.17 -7.26 -13.59
CA LYS A 106 -9.88 -6.48 -14.61
C LYS A 106 -10.14 -5.06 -14.13
N MET A 107 -10.60 -4.88 -12.89
CA MET A 107 -10.84 -3.56 -12.30
C MET A 107 -9.55 -2.74 -12.19
N GLN A 108 -8.46 -3.35 -11.72
CA GLN A 108 -7.12 -2.75 -11.66
C GLN A 108 -6.67 -2.21 -13.02
N LYS A 109 -6.83 -3.02 -14.08
CA LYS A 109 -6.53 -2.60 -15.45
C LYS A 109 -7.39 -1.42 -15.91
N LEU A 110 -8.69 -1.42 -15.63
CA LEU A 110 -9.59 -0.30 -15.97
C LEU A 110 -9.24 1.00 -15.22
N LEU A 111 -8.62 0.88 -14.05
CA LEU A 111 -8.19 2.01 -13.24
C LEU A 111 -6.76 2.49 -13.55
N ASN A 112 -5.99 1.76 -14.36
CA ASN A 112 -4.54 1.89 -14.47
C ASN A 112 -3.85 1.85 -13.10
N PHE A 113 -4.28 0.91 -12.25
CA PHE A 113 -3.74 0.72 -10.89
C PHE A 113 -3.07 -0.64 -10.76
N SER A 114 -1.81 -0.67 -10.32
CA SER A 114 -0.99 -1.89 -10.20
C SER A 114 -0.76 -2.35 -8.75
N GLY A 115 -1.27 -1.62 -7.75
CA GLY A 115 -1.04 -1.93 -6.33
C GLY A 115 -1.78 -3.17 -5.84
N ASN A 116 -1.29 -3.77 -4.75
CA ASN A 116 -1.80 -5.05 -4.24
C ASN A 116 -3.11 -4.90 -3.46
N ILE A 117 -4.23 -5.29 -4.09
CA ILE A 117 -5.57 -5.29 -3.48
C ILE A 117 -5.87 -6.60 -2.75
N LEU A 118 -5.35 -7.71 -3.28
CA LEU A 118 -5.54 -9.05 -2.72
C LEU A 118 -4.25 -9.51 -2.05
N ILE A 119 -4.39 -10.06 -0.85
CA ILE A 119 -3.33 -10.66 -0.06
C ILE A 119 -3.64 -12.13 0.22
N LEU A 120 -2.61 -12.86 0.62
CA LEU A 120 -2.77 -14.20 1.14
C LEU A 120 -3.49 -14.12 2.50
N ASP A 121 -4.41 -15.04 2.77
CA ASP A 121 -5.08 -15.09 4.08
C ASP A 121 -4.10 -15.49 5.20
N ASN A 122 -4.41 -15.07 6.42
CA ASN A 122 -3.52 -15.27 7.56
C ASN A 122 -3.22 -16.75 7.84
N ILE A 123 -4.19 -17.64 7.60
CA ILE A 123 -4.00 -19.08 7.85
C ILE A 123 -2.99 -19.62 6.84
N SER A 124 -3.17 -19.33 5.55
CA SER A 124 -2.21 -19.71 4.51
C SER A 124 -0.81 -19.12 4.75
N GLN A 125 -0.70 -17.88 5.24
CA GLN A 125 0.59 -17.28 5.62
C GLN A 125 1.25 -18.06 6.77
N ILE A 126 0.50 -18.34 7.84
CA ILE A 126 0.99 -19.10 9.01
C ILE A 126 1.44 -20.50 8.59
N VAL A 127 0.66 -21.18 7.75
CA VAL A 127 1.03 -22.51 7.22
C VAL A 127 2.33 -22.44 6.44
N LEU A 128 2.49 -21.48 5.51
CA LEU A 128 3.73 -21.34 4.74
C LEU A 128 4.93 -21.04 5.64
N ILE A 129 4.80 -20.10 6.57
CA ILE A 129 5.87 -19.77 7.53
C ILE A 129 6.27 -21.02 8.31
N SER A 130 5.29 -21.77 8.84
CA SER A 130 5.55 -22.98 9.60
C SER A 130 6.28 -24.05 8.77
N VAL A 131 5.91 -24.25 7.50
CA VAL A 131 6.55 -25.21 6.60
C VAL A 131 8.00 -24.82 6.34
N PHE A 132 8.27 -23.53 6.07
CA PHE A 132 9.64 -23.05 5.86
C PHE A 132 10.49 -23.13 7.12
N THR A 133 9.93 -22.77 8.29
CA THR A 133 10.64 -22.91 9.57
C THR A 133 10.97 -24.38 9.87
N ILE A 134 10.01 -25.30 9.68
CA ILE A 134 10.24 -26.74 9.88
C ILE A 134 11.30 -27.25 8.90
N SER A 135 11.25 -26.84 7.63
CA SER A 135 12.27 -27.19 6.63
C SER A 135 13.68 -26.81 7.09
N ILE A 136 13.86 -25.58 7.59
CA ILE A 136 15.15 -25.09 8.10
C ILE A 136 15.62 -25.94 9.30
N VAL A 137 14.74 -26.21 10.27
CA VAL A 137 15.10 -27.03 11.43
C VAL A 137 15.50 -28.44 11.00
N VAL A 138 14.73 -29.09 10.13
CA VAL A 138 15.02 -30.45 9.64
C VAL A 138 16.31 -30.48 8.83
N PHE A 139 16.62 -29.44 8.06
CA PHE A 139 17.84 -29.34 7.25
C PHE A 139 19.12 -29.49 8.09
N PHE A 140 19.14 -28.97 9.32
CA PHE A 140 20.29 -29.12 10.23
C PHE A 140 20.51 -30.56 10.72
N PHE A 141 19.46 -31.36 10.82
CA PHE A 141 19.56 -32.78 11.21
C PHE A 141 19.71 -33.71 10.00
N ASN A 142 19.05 -33.38 8.90
CA ASN A 142 19.06 -34.14 7.66
C ASN A 142 18.81 -33.22 6.45
N PHE A 143 19.89 -32.95 5.72
CA PHE A 143 19.90 -32.10 4.54
C PHE A 143 18.81 -32.48 3.52
N PHE A 144 18.73 -33.76 3.13
CA PHE A 144 17.80 -34.21 2.09
C PHE A 144 16.34 -34.03 2.51
N ASN A 145 15.99 -34.38 3.74
CA ASN A 145 14.63 -34.21 4.23
C ASN A 145 14.24 -32.74 4.34
N GLY A 146 15.15 -31.88 4.83
CA GLY A 146 14.92 -30.43 4.88
C GLY A 146 14.69 -29.85 3.49
N ALA A 147 15.50 -30.25 2.51
CA ALA A 147 15.37 -29.84 1.11
C ALA A 147 14.04 -30.32 0.48
N ILE A 148 13.60 -31.55 0.76
CA ILE A 148 12.29 -32.05 0.27
C ILE A 148 11.15 -31.19 0.83
N ILE A 149 11.15 -30.90 2.13
CA ILE A 149 10.11 -30.06 2.75
C ILE A 149 10.14 -28.64 2.17
N PHE A 150 11.34 -28.10 1.89
CA PHE A 150 11.48 -26.79 1.24
C PHE A 150 10.80 -26.76 -0.13
N VAL A 151 11.07 -27.77 -0.97
CA VAL A 151 10.45 -27.89 -2.31
C VAL A 151 8.94 -28.04 -2.21
N ILE A 152 8.44 -28.83 -1.25
CA ILE A 152 7.00 -28.94 -0.97
C ILE A 152 6.42 -27.57 -0.57
N GLY A 153 7.13 -26.80 0.27
CA GLY A 153 6.74 -25.45 0.66
C GLY A 153 6.65 -24.48 -0.53
N LEU A 154 7.60 -24.54 -1.46
CA LEU A 154 7.54 -23.77 -2.70
C LEU A 154 6.32 -24.14 -3.55
N LEU A 155 6.07 -25.43 -3.77
CA LEU A 155 4.89 -25.89 -4.53
C LEU A 155 3.59 -25.50 -3.85
N LEU A 156 3.52 -25.58 -2.52
CA LEU A 156 2.37 -25.15 -1.74
C LEU A 156 2.13 -23.65 -1.88
N SER A 157 3.20 -22.84 -1.93
CA SER A 157 3.09 -21.38 -2.09
C SER A 157 2.50 -20.97 -3.45
N GLU A 158 2.76 -21.73 -4.51
CA GLU A 158 2.14 -21.50 -5.82
C GLU A 158 0.65 -21.88 -5.84
N PHE A 159 0.28 -22.89 -5.05
CA PHE A 159 -1.12 -23.32 -4.90
C PHE A 159 -1.95 -22.33 -4.07
N LEU A 160 -1.36 -21.81 -2.99
CA LEU A 160 -1.97 -20.84 -2.09
C LEU A 160 -2.02 -19.45 -2.75
N LYS A 161 -3.20 -19.08 -3.23
CA LYS A 161 -3.41 -17.85 -4.01
C LYS A 161 -3.94 -16.73 -3.14
N ALA A 162 -3.39 -15.52 -3.34
CA ALA A 162 -3.95 -14.30 -2.76
C ALA A 162 -5.40 -14.10 -3.22
N ASN A 163 -6.33 -14.17 -2.27
CA ASN A 163 -7.78 -14.08 -2.52
C ASN A 163 -8.54 -13.33 -1.44
N THR A 164 -7.84 -12.83 -0.43
CA THR A 164 -8.41 -12.02 0.65
C THR A 164 -8.13 -10.55 0.37
N PHE A 165 -9.12 -9.68 0.60
CA PHE A 165 -8.90 -8.25 0.40
C PHE A 165 -8.01 -7.66 1.51
N LYS A 166 -7.06 -6.80 1.13
CA LYS A 166 -6.25 -5.98 2.05
C LYS A 166 -7.11 -5.00 2.86
N VAL A 167 -8.23 -4.57 2.28
CA VAL A 167 -9.19 -3.61 2.85
C VAL A 167 -10.62 -4.14 2.75
N LYS A 168 -11.54 -3.64 3.58
CA LYS A 168 -12.86 -4.27 3.74
C LYS A 168 -13.90 -3.76 2.74
N ASN A 169 -13.92 -2.45 2.51
CA ASN A 169 -15.01 -1.76 1.80
C ASN A 169 -14.48 -0.81 0.73
N ILE A 170 -15.40 -0.27 -0.07
CA ILE A 170 -15.08 0.63 -1.17
C ILE A 170 -14.39 1.92 -0.69
N LYS A 171 -14.76 2.48 0.48
CA LYS A 171 -14.10 3.68 1.02
C LYS A 171 -12.61 3.42 1.26
N GLU A 172 -12.30 2.33 1.94
CA GLU A 172 -10.91 1.95 2.23
C GLU A 172 -10.15 1.61 0.94
N LEU A 173 -10.79 1.01 -0.06
CA LEU A 173 -10.19 0.80 -1.38
C LEU A 173 -9.90 2.12 -2.11
N SER A 174 -10.82 3.07 -2.09
CA SER A 174 -10.59 4.40 -2.65
C SER A 174 -9.37 5.07 -2.03
N TYR A 175 -9.23 4.94 -0.71
CA TYR A 175 -8.09 5.48 0.01
C TYR A 175 -6.78 4.72 -0.27
N LEU A 176 -6.83 3.39 -0.40
CA LEU A 176 -5.68 2.58 -0.79
C LEU A 176 -5.13 3.00 -2.16
N ILE A 177 -6.02 3.20 -3.15
CA ILE A 177 -5.64 3.63 -4.49
C ILE A 177 -5.07 5.05 -4.46
N LEU A 178 -5.65 5.95 -3.67
CA LEU A 178 -5.13 7.31 -3.48
C LEU A 178 -3.68 7.26 -2.97
N LYS A 179 -3.45 6.46 -1.93
CA LYS A 179 -2.15 6.40 -1.27
C LYS A 179 -1.07 5.78 -2.15
N GLU A 180 -1.40 4.75 -2.91
CA GLU A 180 -0.43 4.01 -3.75
C GLU A 180 -0.29 4.60 -5.16
N ASN A 181 -1.15 5.54 -5.57
CA ASN A 181 -1.15 6.11 -6.93
C ASN A 181 -1.75 7.53 -6.97
N TYR A 182 -1.27 8.43 -6.09
CA TYR A 182 -1.87 9.74 -5.86
C TYR A 182 -1.95 10.60 -7.14
N ALA A 183 -0.82 10.77 -7.83
CA ALA A 183 -0.73 11.65 -9.00
C ALA A 183 -1.72 11.26 -10.12
N ASN A 184 -1.86 9.96 -10.37
CA ASN A 184 -2.78 9.43 -11.38
C ASN A 184 -4.25 9.41 -10.93
N SER A 185 -4.52 9.64 -9.64
CA SER A 185 -5.86 9.62 -9.07
C SER A 185 -6.58 10.97 -9.15
N ARG A 186 -5.86 12.06 -9.43
CA ARG A 186 -6.43 13.40 -9.57
C ARG A 186 -7.27 13.52 -10.85
N SER A 187 -8.49 14.05 -10.71
CA SER A 187 -9.37 14.32 -11.86
C SER A 187 -8.92 15.51 -12.70
N VAL A 188 -8.35 16.53 -12.05
CA VAL A 188 -7.78 17.71 -12.70
C VAL A 188 -6.28 17.54 -12.78
N ALA A 189 -5.76 17.43 -14.01
CA ALA A 189 -4.34 17.30 -14.27
C ALA A 189 -3.57 18.48 -13.63
N LYS A 190 -2.36 18.19 -13.12
CA LYS A 190 -1.49 19.19 -12.49
C LYS A 190 -2.16 19.96 -11.34
N THR A 191 -2.88 19.24 -10.48
CA THR A 191 -3.35 19.78 -9.21
C THR A 191 -3.07 18.81 -8.09
N PHE A 192 -2.89 19.33 -6.88
CA PHE A 192 -2.66 18.50 -5.70
C PHE A 192 -3.32 19.09 -4.45
N ASN A 193 -3.64 18.23 -3.49
CA ASN A 193 -4.15 18.61 -2.18
C ASN A 193 -3.05 18.39 -1.13
N PRO A 194 -2.43 19.46 -0.60
CA PRO A 194 -1.34 19.35 0.37
C PRO A 194 -1.71 18.48 1.59
N ASN A 195 -2.96 18.56 2.06
CA ASN A 195 -3.40 17.82 3.23
C ASN A 195 -3.51 16.32 2.97
N GLU A 196 -3.94 15.92 1.77
CA GLU A 196 -3.99 14.50 1.39
C GLU A 196 -2.59 13.93 1.21
N ILE A 197 -1.66 14.71 0.64
CA ILE A 197 -0.25 14.30 0.50
C ILE A 197 0.36 14.05 1.89
N ARG A 198 0.21 14.97 2.84
CA ARG A 198 0.73 14.80 4.21
C ARG A 198 0.22 13.51 4.85
N ASN A 199 -1.08 13.25 4.76
CA ASN A 199 -1.69 12.04 5.31
C ASN A 199 -1.23 10.77 4.58
N ALA A 200 -1.11 10.82 3.25
CA ALA A 200 -0.63 9.68 2.47
C ALA A 200 0.83 9.34 2.80
N ILE A 201 1.71 10.34 2.95
CA ILE A 201 3.10 10.14 3.41
C ILE A 201 3.13 9.50 4.79
N GLN A 202 2.34 10.03 5.74
CA GLN A 202 2.26 9.47 7.10
C GLN A 202 1.84 8.01 7.08
N ASP A 203 0.90 7.66 6.20
CA ASP A 203 0.42 6.30 6.04
C ASP A 203 1.45 5.37 5.38
N ILE A 204 2.22 5.87 4.41
CA ILE A 204 3.31 5.10 3.80
C ILE A 204 4.39 4.79 4.85
N PHE A 205 4.83 5.79 5.63
CA PHE A 205 5.80 5.59 6.72
C PHE A 205 5.27 4.62 7.78
N SER A 206 4.02 4.80 8.21
CA SER A 206 3.40 3.96 9.23
C SER A 206 3.28 2.52 8.77
N ASP A 207 2.85 2.28 7.53
CA ASP A 207 2.64 0.93 7.02
C ASP A 207 3.97 0.18 6.76
N LYS A 208 5.00 0.87 6.27
CA LYS A 208 6.29 0.25 5.93
C LYS A 208 7.19 0.04 7.13
N LEU A 209 7.34 1.07 7.95
CA LEU A 209 8.23 1.05 9.12
C LEU A 209 7.51 0.58 10.38
N GLN A 210 6.21 0.25 10.29
CA GLN A 210 5.36 -0.15 11.42
C GLN A 210 5.37 0.88 12.56
N ILE A 211 5.56 2.16 12.22
CA ILE A 211 5.53 3.27 13.16
C ILE A 211 4.08 3.63 13.46
N GLU A 212 3.74 3.80 14.73
CA GLU A 212 2.44 4.36 15.11
C GLU A 212 2.28 5.78 14.55
N LYS A 213 1.18 6.05 13.84
CA LYS A 213 0.92 7.37 13.25
C LYS A 213 1.03 8.52 14.26
N SER A 214 0.68 8.29 15.51
CA SER A 214 0.80 9.26 16.62
C SER A 214 2.23 9.72 16.89
N LYS A 215 3.25 8.95 16.46
CA LYS A 215 4.67 9.30 16.57
C LYS A 215 5.18 10.08 15.37
N LEU A 216 4.51 9.98 14.23
CA LEU A 216 4.81 10.72 13.00
C LEU A 216 4.20 12.13 13.07
N ILE A 217 4.70 12.93 14.00
CA ILE A 217 4.32 14.35 14.17
C ILE A 217 5.31 15.25 13.44
N TYR A 218 4.90 16.49 13.15
CA TYR A 218 5.69 17.43 12.34
C TYR A 218 7.14 17.62 12.83
N ASN A 219 7.35 17.81 14.13
CA ASN A 219 8.69 18.04 14.72
C ASN A 219 9.45 16.74 15.02
N ALA A 220 8.92 15.57 14.65
CA ALA A 220 9.61 14.32 14.94
C ALA A 220 10.88 14.22 14.09
N GLN A 221 12.01 13.92 14.74
CA GLN A 221 13.28 13.82 14.04
C GLN A 221 13.32 12.58 13.16
N LEU A 222 13.87 12.70 11.96
CA LEU A 222 14.14 11.58 11.05
C LEU A 222 15.58 11.08 11.27
#